data_AF-A0A511BPL2-F1
#
_entry.id   AF-A0A511BPL2-F1
#
_cell.length_a   1.000
_cell.length_b   1.000
_cell.length_c   1.000
_cell.angle_alpha   90.00
_cell.angle_beta   90.00
_cell.angle_gamma   90.00
#
_symmetry.space_group_name_H-M   'P 1'
#
loop_
_entity.id
_entity.type
_entity.pdbx_description
1 polymer ?
#
loop_
_entity_poly.entity_id
_entity_poly.type
_entity_poly.pdbx_seq_one_letter_code
_entity_poly.pdbx_strand_id
1 'polypeptide(L)'
;MPDTLTTSRPQASPETGSEAKTLRVLLAGPRGFCAGVDRAIRVVEEALRRYGAPVYVRHEIVHNRTVVENLEEQGAIFVEELDEVPEDGHVVFSAHGVPKSVPAEAQRRNLLYLDATCPLVSKVHREAERHFAGGGPDARHILMIGHAGHPEVVGTMGQLPPGAVTLINDAEEARTVQPEDPSRLAFITQTTLSVDDTSEIVEILRERFPLIEGPKKEDICYATTNRQEAVKAIAPESDLVIVIGSPNSSNSQRLREVAERSGAKRALLVPKLAALDWAVLDDVETVGITAGASAPESLVQEMVDAMSTRFRLNIEERIVKKENVAFRLPSPLGEPV
;
A
#
# COMPACT_ATOMS: atom_id res chain seq x y z
N MET A 1 -41.08 -73.77 -11.36
CA MET A 1 -41.57 -72.75 -10.41
C MET A 1 -41.16 -73.17 -9.01
N PRO A 2 -40.73 -72.25 -8.13
CA PRO A 2 -40.62 -70.79 -8.26
C PRO A 2 -39.14 -70.36 -8.49
N ASP A 3 -38.83 -69.32 -9.26
CA ASP A 3 -39.07 -67.87 -9.10
C ASP A 3 -38.46 -67.25 -7.84
N THR A 4 -37.32 -66.58 -8.01
CA THR A 4 -36.88 -65.38 -7.25
C THR A 4 -35.65 -64.82 -7.96
N LEU A 5 -35.85 -63.88 -8.88
CA LEU A 5 -35.75 -62.42 -8.66
C LEU A 5 -34.30 -61.92 -8.60
N THR A 6 -33.77 -61.68 -9.80
CA THR A 6 -32.61 -60.85 -10.07
C THR A 6 -32.89 -59.43 -9.60
N THR A 7 -32.36 -59.03 -8.45
CA THR A 7 -32.38 -57.63 -8.01
C THR A 7 -31.22 -56.88 -8.66
N SER A 8 -31.47 -56.32 -9.84
CA SER A 8 -30.63 -55.27 -10.41
C SER A 8 -30.76 -54.03 -9.52
N ARG A 9 -29.66 -53.64 -8.87
CA ARG A 9 -29.55 -52.32 -8.22
C ARG A 9 -29.76 -51.23 -9.28
N PRO A 10 -30.53 -50.16 -9.00
CA PRO A 10 -30.52 -48.98 -9.85
C PRO A 10 -29.11 -48.40 -9.81
N GLN A 11 -28.46 -48.31 -10.97
CA GLN A 11 -27.34 -47.40 -11.14
C GLN A 11 -27.87 -45.99 -10.87
N ALA A 12 -27.33 -45.34 -9.85
CA ALA A 12 -27.51 -43.92 -9.66
C ALA A 12 -27.09 -43.23 -10.95
N SER A 13 -28.05 -42.56 -11.58
CA SER A 13 -27.79 -41.64 -12.68
C SER A 13 -26.79 -40.59 -12.20
N PRO A 14 -25.77 -40.22 -13.01
CA PRO A 14 -24.97 -39.07 -12.66
C PRO A 14 -25.91 -37.87 -12.64
N GLU A 15 -25.98 -37.18 -11.50
CA GLU A 15 -26.62 -35.88 -11.42
C GLU A 15 -26.06 -35.03 -12.56
N THR A 16 -26.99 -34.54 -13.38
CA THR A 16 -26.72 -33.66 -14.52
C THR A 16 -25.90 -32.49 -14.04
N GLY A 17 -24.62 -32.46 -14.44
CA GLY A 17 -23.69 -31.41 -14.08
C GLY A 17 -24.26 -30.06 -14.48
N SER A 18 -24.52 -29.22 -13.47
CA SER A 18 -24.66 -27.79 -13.66
C SER A 18 -23.40 -27.33 -14.38
N GLU A 19 -23.51 -26.88 -15.63
CA GLU A 19 -22.39 -26.23 -16.30
C GLU A 19 -21.93 -25.08 -15.40
N ALA A 20 -20.64 -25.08 -15.04
CA ALA A 20 -20.09 -24.06 -14.16
C ALA A 20 -20.33 -22.68 -14.79
N LYS A 21 -20.98 -21.77 -14.04
CA LYS A 21 -21.23 -20.39 -14.46
C LYS A 21 -19.93 -19.78 -15.00
N THR A 22 -20.02 -19.15 -16.17
CA THR A 22 -18.87 -18.42 -16.73
C THR A 22 -18.75 -17.08 -16.04
N LEU A 23 -17.57 -16.77 -15.52
CA LEU A 23 -17.26 -15.51 -14.83
C LEU A 23 -16.18 -14.78 -15.63
N ARG A 24 -16.48 -13.55 -16.09
CA ARG A 24 -15.46 -12.69 -16.71
C ARG A 24 -14.61 -12.08 -15.60
N VAL A 25 -13.29 -12.21 -15.71
CA VAL A 25 -12.33 -11.70 -14.74
C VAL A 25 -11.47 -10.63 -15.40
N LEU A 26 -11.54 -9.40 -14.92
CA LEU A 26 -10.69 -8.29 -15.37
C LEU A 26 -9.54 -8.09 -14.39
N LEU A 27 -8.33 -8.46 -14.78
CA LEU A 27 -7.13 -8.24 -13.96
C LEU A 27 -6.55 -6.85 -14.25
N ALA A 28 -6.50 -5.99 -13.24
CA ALA A 28 -5.85 -4.67 -13.35
C ALA A 28 -4.33 -4.82 -13.46
N GLY A 29 -3.70 -4.08 -14.39
CA GLY A 29 -2.25 -3.98 -14.50
C GLY A 29 -1.78 -2.52 -14.60
N PRO A 30 -0.88 -2.04 -13.73
CA PRO A 30 -0.15 -2.78 -12.69
C PRO A 30 -0.99 -3.03 -11.42
N ARG A 31 -0.59 -4.05 -10.65
CA ARG A 31 -1.14 -4.45 -9.34
C ARG A 31 -0.03 -5.02 -8.46
N GLY A 32 -0.31 -5.19 -7.17
CA GLY A 32 0.61 -5.88 -6.24
C GLY A 32 1.86 -5.06 -5.92
N PHE A 33 2.97 -5.72 -5.59
CA PHE A 33 4.20 -5.07 -5.11
C PHE A 33 4.73 -3.92 -5.97
N CYS A 34 5.12 -2.82 -5.32
CA CYS A 34 5.91 -1.75 -5.94
C CYS A 34 7.40 -1.86 -5.59
N ALA A 35 8.25 -1.09 -6.26
CA ALA A 35 9.71 -1.14 -6.05
C ALA A 35 10.13 -0.79 -4.61
N GLY A 36 9.37 0.07 -3.92
CA GLY A 36 9.63 0.44 -2.53
C GLY A 36 9.34 -0.72 -1.56
N VAL A 37 8.24 -1.43 -1.78
CA VAL A 37 7.84 -2.61 -1.00
C VAL A 37 8.81 -3.77 -1.22
N ASP A 38 9.13 -4.09 -2.48
CA ASP A 38 10.12 -5.13 -2.82
C ASP A 38 11.46 -4.87 -2.13
N ARG A 39 11.97 -3.64 -2.24
CA ARG A 39 13.19 -3.22 -1.54
C ARG A 39 13.09 -3.44 -0.04
N ALA A 40 11.99 -3.01 0.60
CA ALA A 40 11.88 -3.05 2.05
C ALA A 40 11.83 -4.49 2.60
N ILE A 41 11.09 -5.39 1.94
CA ILE A 41 11.07 -6.81 2.28
C ILE A 41 12.48 -7.40 2.17
N ARG A 42 13.16 -7.13 1.04
CA ARG A 42 14.53 -7.62 0.82
C ARG A 42 15.54 -7.08 1.83
N VAL A 43 15.35 -5.88 2.39
CA VAL A 43 16.21 -5.38 3.48
C VAL A 43 16.10 -6.28 4.71
N VAL A 44 14.89 -6.71 5.09
CA VAL A 44 14.68 -7.59 6.24
C VAL A 44 15.23 -8.98 5.97
N GLU A 45 14.91 -9.56 4.82
CA GLU A 45 15.41 -10.89 4.41
C GLU A 45 16.95 -10.95 4.38
N GLU A 46 17.58 -9.91 3.82
CA GLU A 46 19.03 -9.82 3.73
C GLU A 46 19.69 -9.53 5.08
N ALA A 47 19.02 -8.76 5.95
CA ALA A 47 19.45 -8.58 7.34
C ALA A 47 19.42 -9.91 8.10
N LEU A 48 18.33 -10.69 7.97
CA LEU A 48 18.21 -12.02 8.58
C LEU A 48 19.28 -12.98 8.04
N ARG A 49 19.53 -12.96 6.72
CA ARG A 49 20.57 -13.77 6.09
C ARG A 49 21.98 -13.44 6.60
N ARG A 50 22.27 -12.15 6.82
CA ARG A 50 23.61 -11.68 7.16
C ARG A 50 23.91 -11.70 8.66
N TYR A 51 22.93 -11.32 9.48
CA TYR A 51 23.10 -11.13 10.91
C TYR A 51 22.47 -12.25 11.75
N GLY A 52 21.63 -13.11 11.14
CA GLY A 52 20.87 -14.14 11.84
C GLY A 52 19.63 -13.58 12.54
N ALA A 53 18.78 -14.50 13.03
CA ALA A 53 17.63 -14.13 13.84
C ALA A 53 18.03 -13.90 15.32
N PRO A 54 17.40 -12.95 16.03
CA PRO A 54 16.33 -12.09 15.55
C PRO A 54 16.82 -10.82 14.84
N VAL A 55 16.02 -10.34 13.88
CA VAL A 55 16.12 -8.96 13.35
C VAL A 55 14.86 -8.20 13.77
N TYR A 56 15.03 -7.06 14.43
CA TYR A 56 13.93 -6.24 14.91
C TYR A 56 13.50 -5.26 13.83
N VAL A 57 12.20 -5.13 13.60
CA VAL A 57 11.64 -4.19 12.63
C VAL A 57 10.73 -3.22 13.36
N ARG A 58 11.01 -1.91 13.26
CA ARG A 58 10.17 -0.89 13.90
C ARG A 58 8.92 -0.64 13.06
N HIS A 59 7.77 -0.99 13.64
CA HIS A 59 6.46 -1.16 13.01
C HIS A 59 6.47 -2.22 11.90
N GLU A 60 5.29 -2.57 11.35
CA GLU A 60 5.20 -3.42 10.16
C GLU A 60 6.08 -2.87 9.02
N ILE A 61 6.88 -3.74 8.39
CA ILE A 61 7.78 -3.35 7.28
C ILE A 61 7.00 -2.71 6.13
N VAL A 62 5.80 -3.25 5.88
CA VAL A 62 4.76 -2.80 4.95
C VAL A 62 3.41 -3.21 5.54
N HIS A 63 2.33 -2.47 5.23
CA HIS A 63 0.97 -2.81 5.70
C HIS A 63 0.38 -4.00 4.92
N ASN A 64 0.87 -5.21 5.20
CA ASN A 64 0.30 -6.47 4.71
C ASN A 64 0.58 -7.62 5.68
N ARG A 65 -0.48 -8.19 6.25
CA ARG A 65 -0.37 -9.23 7.27
C ARG A 65 0.37 -10.49 6.79
N THR A 66 0.11 -10.95 5.56
CA THR A 66 0.80 -12.13 4.99
C THR A 66 2.31 -11.89 4.88
N VAL A 67 2.73 -10.69 4.48
CA VAL A 67 4.16 -10.33 4.41
C VAL A 67 4.79 -10.29 5.79
N VAL A 68 4.10 -9.71 6.78
CA VAL A 68 4.55 -9.66 8.17
C VAL A 68 4.73 -11.07 8.74
N GLU A 69 3.70 -11.92 8.64
CA GLU A 69 3.72 -13.31 9.12
C GLU A 69 4.86 -14.11 8.49
N ASN A 70 5.06 -13.98 7.17
CA ASN A 70 6.15 -14.67 6.47
C ASN A 70 7.56 -14.23 6.94
N LEU A 71 7.72 -12.98 7.39
CA LEU A 71 9.00 -12.50 7.93
C LEU A 71 9.18 -12.90 9.40
N GLU A 72 8.09 -12.94 10.18
CA GLU A 72 8.10 -13.49 11.55
C GLU A 72 8.54 -14.96 11.54
N GLU A 73 8.02 -15.76 10.61
CA GLU A 73 8.44 -17.16 10.41
C GLU A 73 9.94 -17.32 10.07
N GLN A 74 10.55 -16.29 9.46
CA GLN A 74 11.99 -16.26 9.16
C GLN A 74 12.84 -15.73 10.34
N GLY A 75 12.21 -15.23 11.40
CA GLY A 75 12.89 -14.73 12.60
C GLY A 75 12.93 -13.21 12.73
N ALA A 76 12.13 -12.47 11.96
CA ALA A 76 11.91 -11.05 12.24
C ALA A 76 11.03 -10.87 13.48
N ILE A 77 11.27 -9.81 14.26
CA ILE A 77 10.44 -9.42 15.41
C ILE A 77 9.98 -7.98 15.18
N PHE A 78 8.67 -7.78 15.04
CA PHE A 78 8.09 -6.44 14.88
C PHE A 78 7.88 -5.79 16.26
N VAL A 79 8.37 -4.57 16.42
CA VAL A 79 8.28 -3.77 17.66
C VAL A 79 7.68 -2.40 17.36
N GLU A 80 7.03 -1.78 18.34
CA GLU A 80 6.50 -0.43 18.17
C GLU A 80 7.61 0.61 18.38
N GLU A 81 8.38 0.44 19.45
CA GLU A 81 9.44 1.37 19.83
C GLU A 81 10.80 0.71 20.01
N LEU A 82 11.83 1.55 19.99
CA LEU A 82 13.19 1.05 20.06
C LEU A 82 13.53 0.46 21.42
N ASP A 83 12.95 0.91 22.52
CA ASP A 83 13.21 0.40 23.87
C ASP A 83 12.88 -1.09 24.07
N GLU A 84 12.04 -1.66 23.20
CA GLU A 84 11.74 -3.09 23.11
C GLU A 84 12.91 -3.90 22.49
N VAL A 85 13.86 -3.24 21.83
CA VAL A 85 15.02 -3.86 21.19
C VAL A 85 16.17 -4.03 22.21
N PRO A 86 16.81 -5.21 22.32
CA PRO A 86 17.99 -5.41 23.16
C PRO A 86 19.20 -4.59 22.67
N GLU A 87 20.20 -4.36 23.53
CA GLU A 87 21.34 -3.48 23.24
C GLU A 87 22.20 -3.93 22.03
N ASP A 88 22.23 -5.22 21.72
CA ASP A 88 22.94 -5.83 20.59
C ASP A 88 22.02 -6.16 19.40
N GLY A 89 20.75 -5.71 19.44
CA GLY A 89 19.76 -5.97 18.41
C GLY A 89 20.05 -5.25 17.10
N HIS A 90 19.76 -5.93 15.97
CA HIS A 90 19.77 -5.34 14.64
C HIS A 90 18.38 -4.80 14.32
N VAL A 91 18.29 -3.53 13.92
CA VAL A 91 17.02 -2.83 13.69
C VAL A 91 16.83 -2.52 12.21
N VAL A 92 15.61 -2.66 11.71
CA VAL A 92 15.18 -2.17 10.39
C VAL A 92 14.06 -1.16 10.58
N PHE A 93 14.17 0.02 9.97
CA PHE A 93 13.07 0.99 9.90
C PHE A 93 12.17 0.69 8.71
N SER A 94 10.85 0.78 8.89
CA SER A 94 9.87 0.41 7.85
C SER A 94 9.94 1.26 6.57
N ALA A 95 9.28 0.80 5.51
CA ALA A 95 9.22 1.49 4.22
C ALA A 95 8.59 2.89 4.29
N HIS A 96 7.77 3.14 5.32
CA HIS A 96 7.00 4.36 5.50
C HIS A 96 7.84 5.55 5.97
N GLY A 97 9.08 5.34 6.40
CA GLY A 97 9.90 6.40 6.99
C GLY A 97 9.65 6.59 8.48
N VAL A 98 10.64 7.20 9.14
CA VAL A 98 10.64 7.45 10.58
C VAL A 98 11.03 8.90 10.87
N PRO A 99 10.54 9.51 11.97
CA PRO A 99 10.95 10.85 12.38
C PRO A 99 12.43 10.88 12.75
N LYS A 100 13.08 12.05 12.72
CA LYS A 100 14.52 12.20 13.04
C LYS A 100 14.89 11.72 14.45
N SER A 101 13.93 11.72 15.37
CA SER A 101 14.12 11.19 16.72
C SER A 101 14.47 9.70 16.73
N VAL A 102 13.98 8.91 15.78
CA VAL A 102 14.17 7.44 15.78
C VAL A 102 15.60 7.05 15.41
N PRO A 103 16.21 7.54 14.30
CA PRO A 103 17.63 7.29 14.04
C PRO A 103 18.55 7.87 15.13
N ALA A 104 18.19 9.04 15.70
CA ALA A 104 18.95 9.62 16.80
C ALA A 104 18.92 8.73 18.06
N GLU A 105 17.78 8.12 18.35
CA GLU A 105 17.62 7.18 19.45
C GLU A 105 18.39 5.88 19.22
N ALA A 106 18.33 5.32 18.01
CA ALA A 106 19.14 4.15 17.65
C ALA A 106 20.64 4.42 17.82
N GLN A 107 21.12 5.60 17.39
CA GLN A 107 22.50 6.04 17.59
C GLN A 107 22.84 6.21 19.08
N ARG A 108 21.96 6.85 19.86
CA ARG A 108 22.14 7.03 21.31
C ARG A 108 22.29 5.68 22.03
N ARG A 109 21.56 4.67 21.57
CA ARG A 109 21.59 3.30 22.10
C ARG A 109 22.67 2.41 21.48
N ASN A 110 23.48 2.92 20.54
CA ASN A 110 24.46 2.16 19.77
C ASN A 110 23.87 0.95 19.01
N LEU A 111 22.60 1.01 18.60
CA LEU A 111 21.95 -0.02 17.82
C LEU A 111 22.42 0.02 16.36
N LEU A 112 22.70 -1.15 15.79
CA LEU A 112 22.92 -1.28 14.36
C LEU A 112 21.56 -1.20 13.66
N TYR A 113 21.34 -0.16 12.85
CA TYR A 113 20.09 0.03 12.13
C TYR A 113 20.26 0.09 10.61
N LEU A 114 19.24 -0.37 9.90
CA LEU A 114 19.09 -0.32 8.45
C LEU A 114 17.84 0.47 8.08
N ASP A 115 17.98 1.42 7.18
CA ASP A 115 16.86 2.25 6.74
C ASP A 115 16.19 1.68 5.47
N ALA A 116 15.05 1.01 5.66
CA ALA A 116 14.25 0.49 4.56
C ALA A 116 13.25 1.51 4.00
N THR A 117 13.27 2.77 4.44
CA THR A 117 12.42 3.85 3.92
C THR A 117 12.44 3.87 2.40
N CYS A 118 11.26 3.91 1.78
CA CYS A 118 11.13 4.00 0.34
C CYS A 118 11.84 5.27 -0.17
N PRO A 119 12.70 5.20 -1.21
CA PRO A 119 13.36 6.38 -1.75
C PRO A 119 12.42 7.52 -2.18
N LEU A 120 11.16 7.20 -2.51
CA LEU A 120 10.13 8.20 -2.85
C LEU A 120 9.55 8.88 -1.60
N VAL A 121 9.50 8.21 -0.46
CA VAL A 121 9.21 8.84 0.84
C VAL A 121 10.39 9.71 1.28
N SER A 122 11.63 9.21 1.15
CA SER A 122 12.83 10.01 1.44
C SER A 122 12.92 11.27 0.58
N LYS A 123 12.37 11.26 -0.64
CA LYS A 123 12.25 12.46 -1.49
C LYS A 123 11.33 13.50 -0.84
N VAL A 124 10.17 13.10 -0.33
CA VAL A 124 9.24 13.98 0.39
C VAL A 124 9.89 14.54 1.66
N HIS A 125 10.59 13.71 2.44
CA HIS A 125 11.35 14.17 3.62
C HIS A 125 12.34 15.30 3.27
N ARG A 126 13.12 15.12 2.19
CA ARG A 126 14.09 16.12 1.73
C ARG A 126 13.43 17.38 1.17
N GLU A 127 12.25 17.25 0.55
CA GLU A 127 11.49 18.40 0.08
C GLU A 127 10.94 19.23 1.25
N ALA A 128 10.46 18.58 2.32
CA ALA A 128 10.08 19.25 3.55
C ALA A 128 11.24 20.05 4.15
N GLU A 129 12.42 19.42 4.30
CA GLU A 129 13.65 20.08 4.78
C GLU A 129 14.07 21.26 3.89
N ARG A 130 14.00 21.09 2.57
CA ARG A 130 14.35 22.15 1.62
C ARG A 130 13.42 23.35 1.74
N HIS A 131 12.11 23.13 1.85
CA HIS A 131 11.16 24.23 2.00
C HIS A 131 11.28 24.91 3.37
N PHE A 132 11.58 24.15 4.42
CA PHE A 132 11.82 24.69 5.76
C PHE A 132 13.11 25.52 5.85
N ALA A 133 14.11 25.22 5.01
CA ALA A 133 15.36 25.99 4.89
C ALA A 133 16.02 26.32 6.24
N GLY A 134 15.98 25.37 7.18
CA GLY A 134 16.56 25.51 8.52
C GLY A 134 15.88 26.53 9.44
N GLY A 135 14.66 26.99 9.11
CA GLY A 135 13.95 28.02 9.88
C GLY A 135 14.49 29.44 9.67
N GLY A 136 15.31 29.65 8.63
CA GLY A 136 15.89 30.94 8.30
C GLY A 136 14.91 31.89 7.57
N PRO A 137 15.40 33.03 7.08
CA PRO A 137 14.58 34.03 6.39
C PRO A 137 13.83 33.52 5.15
N ASP A 138 14.28 32.43 4.54
CA ASP A 138 13.68 31.80 3.35
C ASP A 138 12.77 30.61 3.69
N ALA A 139 12.56 30.34 4.98
CA ALA A 139 11.72 29.25 5.45
C ALA A 139 10.27 29.45 5.01
N ARG A 140 9.66 28.37 4.54
CA ARG A 140 8.24 28.26 4.32
C ARG A 140 7.64 27.37 5.41
N HIS A 141 6.43 27.71 5.84
CA HIS A 141 5.60 26.79 6.60
C HIS A 141 5.03 25.73 5.66
N ILE A 142 5.02 24.47 6.08
CA ILE A 142 4.62 23.36 5.22
C ILE A 142 3.20 22.92 5.56
N LEU A 143 2.33 22.87 4.54
CA LEU A 143 1.04 22.22 4.59
C LEU A 143 1.19 20.79 4.07
N MET A 144 1.19 19.81 4.96
CA MET A 144 1.28 18.40 4.58
C MET A 144 -0.13 17.86 4.31
N ILE A 145 -0.40 17.42 3.09
CA ILE A 145 -1.63 16.71 2.75
C ILE A 145 -1.44 15.23 3.07
N GLY A 146 -2.25 14.66 3.95
CA GLY A 146 -2.10 13.28 4.38
C GLY A 146 -3.05 12.87 5.50
N HIS A 147 -3.08 11.59 5.85
CA HIS A 147 -3.98 11.09 6.90
C HIS A 147 -3.32 11.11 8.28
N ALA A 148 -3.97 11.72 9.26
CA ALA A 148 -3.53 11.75 10.64
C ALA A 148 -3.26 10.33 11.18
N GLY A 149 -2.16 10.19 11.93
CA GLY A 149 -1.75 8.92 12.52
C GLY A 149 -1.09 7.93 11.56
N HIS A 150 -1.08 8.19 10.24
CA HIS A 150 -0.38 7.30 9.31
C HIS A 150 1.15 7.36 9.54
N PRO A 151 1.88 6.22 9.60
CA PRO A 151 3.32 6.21 9.90
C PRO A 151 4.15 7.12 8.98
N GLU A 152 3.84 7.18 7.69
CA GLU A 152 4.50 8.06 6.73
C GLU A 152 4.30 9.56 7.04
N VAL A 153 3.11 9.92 7.53
CA VAL A 153 2.79 11.30 7.93
C VAL A 153 3.59 11.66 9.18
N VAL A 154 3.59 10.79 10.17
CA VAL A 154 4.40 10.96 11.40
C VAL A 154 5.89 11.08 11.06
N GLY A 155 6.39 10.20 10.18
CA GLY A 155 7.77 10.21 9.72
C GLY A 155 8.15 11.50 9.00
N THR A 156 7.30 11.97 8.09
CA THR A 156 7.53 13.19 7.31
C THR A 156 7.45 14.45 8.17
N MET A 157 6.43 14.58 9.02
CA MET A 157 6.30 15.73 9.93
C MET A 157 7.47 15.79 10.91
N GLY A 158 7.92 14.63 11.42
CA GLY A 158 9.05 14.53 12.33
C GLY A 158 10.43 14.70 11.69
N GLN A 159 10.51 15.08 10.41
CA GLN A 159 11.75 15.58 9.82
C GLN A 159 12.08 17.01 10.26
N LEU A 160 11.07 17.76 10.71
CA LEU A 160 11.17 19.18 11.03
C LEU A 160 10.82 19.45 12.50
N PRO A 161 11.23 20.61 13.05
CA PRO A 161 10.84 21.00 14.40
C PRO A 161 9.32 21.12 14.56
N PRO A 162 8.78 20.92 15.78
CA PRO A 162 7.37 21.16 16.07
C PRO A 162 6.92 22.55 15.62
N GLY A 163 5.76 22.61 14.96
CA GLY A 163 5.19 23.85 14.42
C GLY A 163 5.62 24.20 13.00
N ALA A 164 6.60 23.53 12.40
CA ALA A 164 7.02 23.77 11.01
C ALA A 164 6.06 23.18 9.95
N VAL A 165 5.19 22.25 10.37
CA VAL A 165 4.27 21.52 9.48
C VAL A 165 2.87 21.54 10.07
N THR A 166 1.87 21.86 9.25
CA THR A 166 0.45 21.67 9.54
C THR A 166 -0.10 20.56 8.65
N LEU A 167 -0.75 19.56 9.26
CA LEU A 167 -1.43 18.50 8.53
C LEU A 167 -2.77 18.99 7.98
N ILE A 168 -3.11 18.56 6.76
CA ILE A 168 -4.37 18.76 6.07
C ILE A 168 -4.89 17.37 5.66
N ASN A 169 -5.95 16.91 6.30
CA ASN A 169 -6.54 15.59 6.09
C ASN A 169 -7.49 15.55 4.89
N ASP A 170 -8.19 16.65 4.64
CA ASP A 170 -9.25 16.72 3.63
C ASP A 170 -9.47 18.13 3.07
N ALA A 171 -10.43 18.24 2.17
CA ALA A 171 -10.80 19.49 1.52
C ALA A 171 -11.44 20.52 2.49
N GLU A 172 -12.06 20.10 3.59
CA GLU A 172 -12.63 21.03 4.58
C GLU A 172 -11.52 21.70 5.39
N GLU A 173 -10.53 20.93 5.85
CA GLU A 173 -9.34 21.47 6.50
C GLU A 173 -8.55 22.37 5.54
N ALA A 174 -8.44 22.01 4.26
CA ALA A 174 -7.81 22.86 3.25
C ALA A 174 -8.53 24.22 3.07
N ARG A 175 -9.88 24.23 3.17
CA ARG A 175 -10.70 25.45 3.11
C ARG A 175 -10.59 26.32 4.36
N THR A 176 -10.26 25.73 5.50
CA THR A 176 -10.34 26.40 6.81
C THR A 176 -8.98 26.68 7.46
N VAL A 177 -7.88 26.06 7.00
CA VAL A 177 -6.54 26.26 7.57
C VAL A 177 -6.13 27.74 7.58
N GLN A 178 -5.52 28.18 8.68
CA GLN A 178 -5.06 29.57 8.89
C GLN A 178 -3.56 29.57 9.23
N PRO A 179 -2.67 29.54 8.22
CA PRO A 179 -1.24 29.68 8.48
C PRO A 179 -0.89 31.10 8.93
N GLU A 180 0.16 31.23 9.74
CA GLU A 180 0.61 32.52 10.30
C GLU A 180 1.06 33.51 9.20
N ASP A 181 1.83 33.03 8.21
CA ASP A 181 2.24 33.80 7.04
C ASP A 181 1.77 33.12 5.73
N PRO A 182 0.62 33.54 5.18
CA PRO A 182 0.09 33.00 3.91
C PRO A 182 0.98 33.21 2.68
N SER A 183 1.98 34.09 2.76
CA SER A 183 2.90 34.39 1.66
C SER A 183 4.12 33.46 1.60
N ARG A 184 4.35 32.68 2.66
CA ARG A 184 5.52 31.80 2.82
C ARG A 184 5.11 30.37 3.09
N LEU A 185 4.41 29.78 2.12
CA LEU A 185 3.90 28.42 2.23
C LEU A 185 4.52 27.48 1.21
N ALA A 186 4.66 26.22 1.60
CA ALA A 186 4.81 25.11 0.68
C ALA A 186 3.80 24.01 1.03
N PHE A 187 3.45 23.16 0.08
CA PHE A 187 2.74 21.93 0.36
C PHE A 187 3.55 20.71 -0.09
N ILE A 188 3.35 19.61 0.63
CA ILE A 188 3.84 18.26 0.29
C ILE A 188 2.72 17.27 0.51
N THR A 189 2.81 16.07 -0.07
CA THR A 189 1.76 15.05 0.11
C THR A 189 2.31 13.72 0.60
N GLN A 190 1.47 12.97 1.31
CA GLN A 190 1.66 11.54 1.48
C GLN A 190 1.64 10.83 0.11
N THR A 191 2.48 9.80 -0.06
CA THR A 191 2.74 9.12 -1.34
C THR A 191 1.60 8.20 -1.81
N THR A 192 0.68 7.84 -0.91
CA THR A 192 -0.38 6.81 -1.11
C THR A 192 -1.81 7.37 -1.13
N LEU A 193 -1.97 8.67 -1.40
CA LEU A 193 -3.29 9.31 -1.44
C LEU A 193 -4.05 9.04 -2.74
N SER A 194 -5.36 9.31 -2.72
CA SER A 194 -6.18 9.39 -3.93
C SER A 194 -5.68 10.56 -4.77
N VAL A 195 -5.37 10.31 -6.05
CA VAL A 195 -4.89 11.36 -6.97
C VAL A 195 -5.95 12.45 -7.14
N ASP A 196 -7.22 12.05 -7.25
CA ASP A 196 -8.33 12.98 -7.49
C ASP A 196 -8.61 13.84 -6.25
N ASP A 197 -8.70 13.23 -5.05
CA ASP A 197 -8.97 13.97 -3.81
C ASP A 197 -7.83 14.93 -3.47
N THR A 198 -6.59 14.49 -3.72
CA THR A 198 -5.42 15.35 -3.49
C THR A 198 -5.41 16.52 -4.47
N SER A 199 -5.85 16.30 -5.71
CA SER A 199 -5.96 17.38 -6.71
C SER A 199 -6.96 18.44 -6.27
N GLU A 200 -8.13 18.03 -5.74
CA GLU A 200 -9.12 18.97 -5.16
C GLU A 200 -8.51 19.78 -4.00
N ILE A 201 -7.82 19.12 -3.07
CA ILE A 201 -7.16 19.80 -1.94
C ILE A 201 -6.11 20.81 -2.44
N VAL A 202 -5.28 20.42 -3.40
CA VAL A 202 -4.24 21.30 -3.96
C VAL A 202 -4.85 22.50 -4.67
N GLU A 203 -5.95 22.32 -5.40
CA GLU A 203 -6.69 23.42 -6.04
C GLU A 203 -7.20 24.42 -4.99
N ILE A 204 -7.86 23.94 -3.94
CA ILE A 204 -8.32 24.77 -2.81
C ILE A 204 -7.15 25.55 -2.19
N LEU A 205 -6.03 24.88 -1.91
CA LEU A 205 -4.86 25.53 -1.31
C LEU A 205 -4.26 26.60 -2.23
N ARG A 206 -4.21 26.36 -3.54
CA ARG A 206 -3.69 27.34 -4.52
C ARG A 206 -4.62 28.54 -4.68
N GLU A 207 -5.94 28.34 -4.64
CA GLU A 207 -6.91 29.42 -4.66
C GLU A 207 -6.78 30.31 -3.42
N ARG A 208 -6.63 29.70 -2.24
CA ARG A 208 -6.48 30.42 -0.97
C ARG A 208 -5.11 31.07 -0.80
N PHE A 209 -4.07 30.41 -1.29
CA PHE A 209 -2.67 30.81 -1.12
C PHE A 209 -1.94 30.82 -2.46
N PRO A 210 -2.11 31.87 -3.30
CA PRO A 210 -1.55 31.90 -4.66
C PRO A 210 -0.01 31.82 -4.74
N LEU A 211 0.70 32.09 -3.63
CA LEU A 211 2.16 32.01 -3.52
C LEU A 211 2.65 30.66 -2.99
N ILE A 212 1.75 29.71 -2.68
CA ILE A 212 2.14 28.41 -2.14
C ILE A 212 3.00 27.63 -3.15
N GLU A 213 4.14 27.14 -2.70
CA GLU A 213 5.00 26.31 -3.52
C GLU A 213 4.63 24.83 -3.39
N GLY A 214 4.52 24.14 -4.53
CA GLY A 214 4.42 22.69 -4.56
C GLY A 214 5.78 22.00 -4.71
N PRO A 215 5.80 20.66 -4.64
CA PRO A 215 7.01 19.90 -4.91
C PRO A 215 7.41 20.03 -6.39
N LYS A 216 8.71 19.86 -6.70
CA LYS A 216 9.21 20.00 -8.09
C LYS A 216 8.69 18.89 -9.02
N LYS A 217 8.36 17.75 -8.42
CA LYS A 217 7.70 16.59 -9.02
C LYS A 217 6.63 16.15 -8.05
N GLU A 218 5.58 15.50 -8.52
CA GLU A 218 4.53 14.94 -7.66
C GLU A 218 5.09 14.07 -6.52
N ASP A 219 4.43 14.14 -5.37
CA ASP A 219 4.76 13.35 -4.17
C ASP A 219 3.97 12.04 -4.14
N ILE A 220 2.73 12.02 -4.64
CA ILE A 220 2.04 10.77 -4.93
C ILE A 220 2.91 9.95 -5.88
N CYS A 221 3.28 8.76 -5.44
CA CYS A 221 4.27 7.97 -6.16
C CYS A 221 3.68 7.32 -7.41
N TYR A 222 4.55 6.99 -8.36
CA TYR A 222 4.16 6.32 -9.61
C TYR A 222 3.30 5.06 -9.37
N ALA A 223 3.62 4.30 -8.33
CA ALA A 223 2.95 3.03 -8.04
C ALA A 223 1.49 3.25 -7.62
N THR A 224 1.23 4.29 -6.82
CA THR A 224 -0.11 4.72 -6.41
C THR A 224 -0.90 5.19 -7.62
N THR A 225 -0.34 6.12 -8.41
CA THR A 225 -0.99 6.68 -9.60
C THR A 225 -1.36 5.58 -10.60
N ASN A 226 -0.39 4.73 -10.97
CA ASN A 226 -0.61 3.71 -11.99
C ASN A 226 -1.63 2.64 -11.53
N ARG A 227 -1.66 2.27 -10.24
CA ARG A 227 -2.66 1.32 -9.72
C ARG A 227 -4.06 1.92 -9.71
N GLN A 228 -4.19 3.22 -9.38
CA GLN A 228 -5.48 3.91 -9.48
C GLN A 228 -5.95 4.01 -10.93
N GLU A 229 -5.06 4.33 -11.88
CA GLU A 229 -5.35 4.29 -13.32
C GLU A 229 -5.80 2.88 -13.78
N ALA A 230 -5.14 1.83 -13.31
CA ALA A 230 -5.50 0.45 -13.64
C ALA A 230 -6.88 0.06 -13.10
N VAL A 231 -7.23 0.51 -11.89
CA VAL A 231 -8.58 0.34 -11.33
C VAL A 231 -9.63 1.11 -12.12
N LYS A 232 -9.36 2.37 -12.48
CA LYS A 232 -10.23 3.20 -13.31
C LYS A 232 -10.54 2.55 -14.67
N ALA A 233 -9.60 1.77 -15.22
CA ALA A 233 -9.76 1.09 -16.49
C ALA A 233 -10.66 -0.17 -16.45
N ILE A 234 -10.89 -0.76 -15.28
CA ILE A 234 -11.72 -1.97 -15.13
C ILE A 234 -13.03 -1.72 -14.40
N ALA A 235 -13.09 -0.67 -13.55
CA ALA A 235 -14.25 -0.39 -12.71
C ALA A 235 -15.56 -0.21 -13.49
N PRO A 236 -15.64 0.55 -14.61
CA PRO A 236 -16.89 0.74 -15.35
C PRO A 236 -17.50 -0.54 -15.93
N GLU A 237 -16.67 -1.57 -16.14
CA GLU A 237 -17.08 -2.86 -16.70
C GLU A 237 -17.33 -3.93 -15.63
N SER A 238 -17.13 -3.61 -14.34
CA SER A 238 -17.15 -4.58 -13.24
C SER A 238 -18.42 -4.48 -12.38
N ASP A 239 -19.11 -5.61 -12.16
CA ASP A 239 -20.18 -5.70 -11.16
C ASP A 239 -19.61 -5.68 -9.74
N LEU A 240 -18.42 -6.24 -9.58
CA LEU A 240 -17.68 -6.26 -8.34
C LEU A 240 -16.20 -6.04 -8.63
N VAL A 241 -15.56 -5.10 -7.92
CA VAL A 241 -14.09 -5.01 -7.87
C VAL A 241 -13.59 -5.55 -6.54
N ILE A 242 -12.73 -6.56 -6.57
CA ILE A 242 -12.01 -7.07 -5.40
C ILE A 242 -10.62 -6.45 -5.40
N VAL A 243 -10.34 -5.69 -4.35
CA VAL A 243 -9.02 -5.15 -4.06
C VAL A 243 -8.36 -6.03 -3.00
N ILE A 244 -7.26 -6.69 -3.36
CA ILE A 244 -6.50 -7.51 -2.41
C ILE A 244 -5.57 -6.59 -1.59
N GLY A 245 -5.75 -6.57 -0.28
CA GLY A 245 -4.96 -5.72 0.61
C GLY A 245 -5.48 -5.64 2.05
N SER A 246 -4.59 -5.26 2.97
CA SER A 246 -4.93 -5.14 4.39
C SER A 246 -5.69 -3.84 4.71
N PRO A 247 -6.60 -3.83 5.71
CA PRO A 247 -7.38 -2.64 6.08
C PRO A 247 -6.56 -1.41 6.48
N ASN A 248 -5.38 -1.61 7.04
CA ASN A 248 -4.43 -0.57 7.43
C ASN A 248 -3.57 -0.02 6.25
N SER A 249 -3.70 -0.58 5.04
CA SER A 249 -3.00 -0.09 3.86
C SER A 249 -3.75 1.10 3.22
N SER A 250 -3.21 2.31 3.38
CA SER A 250 -3.77 3.53 2.76
C SER A 250 -3.98 3.35 1.25
N ASN A 251 -2.96 2.87 0.54
CA ASN A 251 -3.07 2.65 -0.91
C ASN A 251 -4.18 1.66 -1.27
N SER A 252 -4.30 0.54 -0.54
CA SER A 252 -5.34 -0.46 -0.84
C SER A 252 -6.75 0.10 -0.61
N GLN A 253 -6.93 0.89 0.45
CA GLN A 253 -8.20 1.59 0.70
C GLN A 253 -8.53 2.58 -0.42
N ARG A 254 -7.54 3.35 -0.89
CA ARG A 254 -7.73 4.27 -2.02
C ARG A 254 -8.15 3.54 -3.29
N LEU A 255 -7.61 2.35 -3.57
CA LEU A 255 -8.04 1.55 -4.73
C LEU A 255 -9.50 1.12 -4.63
N ARG A 256 -9.98 0.74 -3.43
CA ARG A 256 -11.40 0.38 -3.21
C ARG A 256 -12.30 1.59 -3.48
N GLU A 257 -11.97 2.74 -2.90
CA GLU A 257 -12.75 3.97 -3.05
C GLU A 257 -12.72 4.49 -4.49
N VAL A 258 -11.57 4.42 -5.17
CA VAL A 258 -11.44 4.77 -6.59
C VAL A 258 -12.28 3.85 -7.45
N ALA A 259 -12.34 2.55 -7.17
CA ALA A 259 -13.22 1.63 -7.90
C ALA A 259 -14.70 2.03 -7.80
N GLU A 260 -15.18 2.32 -6.58
CA GLU A 260 -16.56 2.76 -6.33
C GLU A 260 -16.88 4.05 -7.09
N ARG A 261 -15.99 5.05 -7.04
CA ARG A 261 -16.18 6.34 -7.73
C ARG A 261 -16.02 6.25 -9.24
N SER A 262 -15.33 5.23 -9.75
CA SER A 262 -15.06 5.04 -11.18
C SER A 262 -16.05 4.10 -11.87
N GLY A 263 -17.16 3.77 -11.23
CA GLY A 263 -18.28 3.08 -11.88
C GLY A 263 -18.41 1.59 -11.60
N ALA A 264 -17.60 1.01 -10.70
CA ALA A 264 -17.87 -0.34 -10.21
C ALA A 264 -19.18 -0.35 -9.43
N LYS A 265 -20.05 -1.34 -9.66
CA LYS A 265 -21.32 -1.42 -8.90
C LYS A 265 -21.07 -1.64 -7.41
N ARG A 266 -20.01 -2.41 -7.08
CA ARG A 266 -19.54 -2.71 -5.72
C ARG A 266 -18.02 -2.82 -5.72
N ALA A 267 -17.36 -2.42 -4.63
CA ALA A 267 -15.95 -2.74 -4.40
C ALA A 267 -15.73 -3.30 -2.99
N LEU A 268 -14.85 -4.29 -2.87
CA LEU A 268 -14.50 -4.93 -1.61
C LEU A 268 -12.99 -4.89 -1.40
N LEU A 269 -12.57 -4.59 -0.18
CA LEU A 269 -11.20 -4.81 0.27
C LEU A 269 -11.12 -6.18 0.94
N VAL A 270 -10.28 -7.06 0.42
CA VAL A 270 -10.13 -8.43 0.90
C VAL A 270 -8.66 -8.69 1.24
N PRO A 271 -8.30 -8.96 2.51
CA PRO A 271 -6.90 -9.14 2.89
C PRO A 271 -6.31 -10.45 2.38
N LYS A 272 -7.10 -11.53 2.33
CA LYS A 272 -6.71 -12.87 1.86
C LYS A 272 -7.94 -13.68 1.45
N LEU A 273 -7.73 -14.78 0.73
CA LEU A 273 -8.81 -15.65 0.24
C LEU A 273 -9.81 -16.06 1.34
N ALA A 274 -9.30 -16.43 2.53
CA ALA A 274 -10.14 -16.85 3.66
C ALA A 274 -11.12 -15.78 4.17
N ALA A 275 -10.92 -14.50 3.81
CA ALA A 275 -11.82 -13.41 4.15
C ALA A 275 -12.89 -13.14 3.06
N LEU A 276 -12.83 -13.83 1.92
CA LEU A 276 -13.84 -13.69 0.88
C LEU A 276 -15.08 -14.53 1.23
N ASP A 277 -16.21 -13.86 1.40
CA ASP A 277 -17.52 -14.52 1.36
C ASP A 277 -17.90 -14.81 -0.10
N TRP A 278 -17.95 -16.09 -0.48
CA TRP A 278 -18.25 -16.52 -1.85
C TRP A 278 -19.62 -16.07 -2.36
N ALA A 279 -20.59 -15.85 -1.47
CA ALA A 279 -21.93 -15.40 -1.84
C ALA A 279 -21.91 -14.03 -2.54
N VAL A 280 -20.84 -13.24 -2.37
CA VAL A 280 -20.70 -11.95 -3.07
C VAL A 280 -20.56 -12.09 -4.58
N LEU A 281 -20.26 -13.29 -5.10
CA LEU A 281 -20.10 -13.60 -6.53
C LEU A 281 -21.34 -14.22 -7.19
N ASP A 282 -22.39 -14.53 -6.43
CA ASP A 282 -23.57 -15.27 -6.93
C ASP A 282 -24.24 -14.53 -8.11
N ASP A 283 -24.36 -13.20 -8.00
CA ASP A 283 -24.98 -12.33 -9.01
C ASP A 283 -23.95 -11.50 -9.82
N VAL A 284 -22.67 -11.89 -9.80
CA VAL A 284 -21.59 -11.19 -10.52
C VAL A 284 -21.35 -11.86 -11.87
N GLU A 285 -21.42 -11.09 -12.96
CA GLU A 285 -21.05 -11.56 -14.30
C GLU A 285 -19.60 -11.18 -14.64
N THR A 286 -19.19 -9.98 -14.23
CA THR A 286 -17.82 -9.48 -14.38
C THR A 286 -17.22 -9.07 -13.04
N VAL A 287 -16.13 -9.73 -12.65
CA VAL A 287 -15.33 -9.37 -11.48
C VAL A 287 -14.02 -8.70 -11.91
N GLY A 288 -13.78 -7.49 -11.39
CA GLY A 288 -12.49 -6.83 -11.46
C GLY A 288 -11.61 -7.28 -10.30
N ILE A 289 -10.34 -7.58 -10.54
CA ILE A 289 -9.39 -7.95 -9.48
C ILE A 289 -8.14 -7.07 -9.60
N THR A 290 -7.75 -6.49 -8.48
CA THR A 290 -6.50 -5.74 -8.31
C THR A 290 -5.87 -6.05 -6.96
N ALA A 291 -4.68 -5.52 -6.72
CA ALA A 291 -3.97 -5.67 -5.46
C ALA A 291 -3.24 -4.37 -5.10
N GLY A 292 -3.28 -4.01 -3.82
CA GLY A 292 -2.54 -2.87 -3.31
C GLY A 292 -1.02 -3.06 -3.39
N ALA A 293 -0.27 -1.95 -3.25
CA ALA A 293 1.18 -1.93 -3.39
C ALA A 293 1.94 -2.86 -2.41
N SER A 294 1.30 -3.25 -1.29
CA SER A 294 1.86 -4.14 -0.27
C SER A 294 1.37 -5.59 -0.38
N ALA A 295 0.52 -5.93 -1.34
CA ALA A 295 -0.02 -7.28 -1.50
C ALA A 295 0.84 -8.10 -2.49
N PRO A 296 1.33 -9.29 -2.09
CA PRO A 296 2.10 -10.14 -2.99
C PRO A 296 1.22 -10.74 -4.10
N GLU A 297 1.79 -10.97 -5.28
CA GLU A 297 1.07 -11.56 -6.43
C GLU A 297 0.55 -12.96 -6.11
N SER A 298 1.17 -13.69 -5.16
CA SER A 298 0.69 -14.99 -4.70
C SER A 298 -0.74 -14.94 -4.16
N LEU A 299 -1.16 -13.85 -3.50
CA LEU A 299 -2.55 -13.70 -3.04
C LEU A 299 -3.53 -13.48 -4.19
N VAL A 300 -3.09 -12.79 -5.26
CA VAL A 300 -3.88 -12.64 -6.48
C VAL A 300 -4.07 -13.99 -7.15
N GLN A 301 -2.98 -14.74 -7.31
CA GLN A 301 -3.02 -16.05 -7.93
C GLN A 301 -3.86 -17.04 -7.12
N GLU A 302 -3.70 -17.07 -5.79
CA GLU A 302 -4.52 -17.88 -4.89
C GLU A 302 -6.03 -17.60 -5.07
N MET A 303 -6.39 -16.31 -5.17
CA MET A 303 -7.78 -15.90 -5.41
C MET A 303 -8.31 -16.38 -6.76
N VAL A 304 -7.54 -16.17 -7.83
CA VAL A 304 -7.92 -16.58 -9.19
C VAL A 304 -8.01 -18.10 -9.29
N ASP A 305 -7.06 -18.83 -8.71
CA ASP A 305 -7.06 -20.29 -8.67
C ASP A 305 -8.29 -20.80 -7.93
N ALA A 306 -8.62 -20.24 -6.76
CA ALA A 306 -9.80 -20.62 -6.01
C ALA A 306 -11.11 -20.32 -6.77
N MET A 307 -11.19 -19.20 -7.49
CA MET A 307 -12.32 -18.89 -8.37
C MET A 307 -12.43 -19.92 -9.52
N SER A 308 -11.31 -20.38 -10.08
CA SER A 308 -11.29 -21.36 -11.19
C SER A 308 -11.84 -22.73 -10.79
N THR A 309 -11.79 -23.07 -9.50
CA THR A 309 -12.40 -24.31 -8.98
C THR A 309 -13.93 -24.25 -8.93
N ARG A 310 -14.52 -23.05 -9.00
CA ARG A 310 -15.96 -22.78 -8.85
C ARG A 310 -16.63 -22.31 -10.14
N PHE A 311 -15.89 -21.59 -10.98
CA PHE A 311 -16.39 -20.94 -12.17
C PHE A 311 -15.53 -21.26 -13.39
N ARG A 312 -16.14 -21.22 -14.58
CA ARG A 312 -15.37 -21.16 -15.82
C ARG A 312 -14.88 -19.72 -16.01
N LEU A 313 -13.58 -19.48 -15.83
CA LEU A 313 -13.03 -18.12 -15.92
C LEU A 313 -12.76 -17.71 -17.36
N ASN A 314 -13.19 -16.51 -17.74
CA ASN A 314 -12.70 -15.79 -18.91
C ASN A 314 -11.85 -14.61 -18.42
N ILE A 315 -10.54 -14.81 -18.37
CA ILE A 315 -9.60 -13.86 -17.78
C ILE A 315 -9.06 -12.91 -18.87
N GLU A 316 -9.19 -11.61 -18.63
CA GLU A 316 -8.65 -10.54 -19.45
C GLU A 316 -7.78 -9.63 -18.57
N GLU A 317 -6.53 -9.40 -18.98
CA GLU A 317 -5.63 -8.48 -18.28
C GLU A 317 -5.64 -7.10 -18.93
N ARG A 318 -5.93 -6.06 -18.15
CA ARG A 318 -6.00 -4.66 -18.58
C ARG A 318 -4.77 -3.91 -18.07
N ILE A 319 -3.71 -3.92 -18.89
CA ILE A 319 -2.45 -3.26 -18.57
C ILE A 319 -2.48 -1.81 -19.07
N VAL A 320 -2.62 -0.85 -18.17
CA VAL A 320 -2.58 0.59 -18.51
C VAL A 320 -1.15 1.12 -18.57
N LYS A 321 -0.21 0.48 -17.86
CA LYS A 321 1.18 0.93 -17.75
C LYS A 321 2.13 -0.21 -17.42
N LYS A 322 3.37 -0.11 -17.91
CA LYS A 322 4.47 -1.01 -17.54
C LYS A 322 5.40 -0.31 -16.54
N GLU A 323 5.71 -0.99 -15.44
CA GLU A 323 6.60 -0.49 -14.39
C GLU A 323 7.96 -1.19 -14.48
N ASN A 324 9.04 -0.43 -14.70
CA ASN A 324 10.42 -0.96 -14.80
C ASN A 324 11.34 -0.35 -13.73
N VAL A 325 10.77 0.09 -12.61
CA VAL A 325 11.50 0.76 -11.52
C VAL A 325 12.01 -0.29 -10.54
N ALA A 326 13.27 -0.18 -10.13
CA ALA A 326 13.85 -0.97 -9.07
C ALA A 326 14.71 -0.07 -8.17
N PHE A 327 14.70 -0.34 -6.87
CA PHE A 327 15.54 0.39 -5.90
C PHE A 327 16.61 -0.51 -5.31
N ARG A 328 17.81 0.04 -5.13
CA ARG A 328 18.95 -0.68 -4.54
C ARG A 328 18.77 -0.83 -3.03
N LEU A 329 19.30 -1.92 -2.49
CA LEU A 329 19.40 -2.11 -1.04
C LEU A 329 20.30 -1.03 -0.40
N PRO A 330 20.01 -0.61 0.84
CA PRO A 330 20.89 0.30 1.57
C PRO A 330 22.24 -0.36 1.87
N SER A 331 23.28 0.44 2.03
CA SER A 331 24.55 -0.03 2.62
C SER A 331 24.31 -0.50 4.07
N PRO A 332 24.96 -1.57 4.54
CA PRO A 332 25.97 -2.39 3.86
C PRO A 332 25.39 -3.59 3.09
N LEU A 333 24.08 -3.67 2.86
CA LEU A 333 23.41 -4.83 2.25
C LEU A 333 23.51 -4.90 0.71
N GLY A 334 23.75 -3.78 0.05
CA GLY A 334 23.97 -3.77 -1.40
C GLY A 334 25.29 -4.45 -1.81
N GLU A 335 25.34 -5.03 -3.01
CA GLU A 335 26.60 -5.49 -3.60
C GLU A 335 27.63 -4.34 -3.65
N PRO A 336 28.92 -4.60 -3.39
CA PRO A 336 29.97 -3.61 -3.60
C PRO A 336 29.94 -3.14 -5.06
N VAL A 337 30.03 -1.81 -5.26
CA VAL A 337 30.09 -1.19 -6.60
C VAL A 337 31.34 -1.63 -7.35
#